data_AF-A0A1A8KBW6-F1
#
_entry.id   AF-A0A1A8KBW6-F1
#
_cell.length_a   1.000
_cell.length_b   1.000
_cell.length_c   1.000
_cell.angle_alpha   90.00
_cell.angle_beta   90.00
_cell.angle_gamma   90.00
#
_symmetry.space_group_name_H-M   'P 1'
#
loop_
_entity.id
_entity.type
_entity.pdbx_description
1 polymer ?
#
loop_
_entity_poly.entity_id
_entity_poly.type
_entity_poly.pdbx_seq_one_letter_code
_entity_poly.pdbx_strand_id
1 'polypeptide(L)'
;MHRLRCVNPCLTRLLHCGAANRNQILEGLRVCSNEDQVFDVVSRNKAKLTVDHVSCAVRMLWQFQKERPELLRTIDLTKTHPQFLTLQVLAENK
;
A
#
# COMPACT_ATOMS: atom_id res chain seq x y z
N MET A 1 46.55 -1.77 -27.69
CA MET A 1 46.05 -0.46 -28.16
C MET A 1 44.63 -0.24 -27.65
N HIS A 2 44.51 0.73 -26.75
CA HIS A 2 43.34 1.44 -26.19
C HIS A 2 42.00 0.71 -25.95
N ARG A 3 41.80 0.38 -24.67
CA ARG A 3 40.48 0.24 -24.03
C ARG A 3 39.68 1.54 -24.18
N LEU A 4 38.47 1.46 -24.69
CA LEU A 4 37.45 2.50 -24.52
C LEU A 4 36.23 1.88 -23.83
N ARG A 5 36.35 1.68 -22.53
CA ARG A 5 35.21 1.42 -21.65
C ARG A 5 34.72 2.78 -21.15
N CYS A 6 33.98 3.50 -21.98
CA CYS A 6 33.20 4.66 -21.53
C CYS A 6 32.01 4.14 -20.72
N VAL A 7 32.25 3.76 -19.47
CA VAL A 7 31.17 3.56 -18.50
C VAL A 7 30.79 4.96 -18.04
N ASN A 8 29.74 5.51 -18.66
CA ASN A 8 29.21 6.83 -18.37
C ASN A 8 28.89 6.95 -16.86
N PRO A 9 29.67 7.70 -16.06
CA PRO A 9 29.52 7.77 -14.60
C PRO A 9 28.29 8.58 -14.16
N CYS A 10 27.49 9.08 -15.11
CA CYS A 10 26.23 9.77 -14.84
C CYS A 10 25.07 8.78 -14.65
N LEU A 11 25.06 7.65 -15.35
CA LEU A 11 24.00 6.65 -15.23
C LEU A 11 24.06 5.90 -13.90
N THR A 12 25.27 5.57 -13.42
CA THR A 12 25.45 4.94 -12.10
C THR A 12 24.99 5.85 -10.97
N ARG A 13 25.17 7.17 -11.07
CA ARG A 13 24.71 8.13 -10.04
C ARG A 13 23.18 8.23 -9.97
N LEU A 14 22.51 8.31 -11.12
CA LEU A 14 21.05 8.34 -11.19
C LEU A 14 20.43 7.03 -10.71
N LEU A 15 21.00 5.89 -11.09
CA LEU A 15 20.55 4.58 -10.65
C LEU A 15 20.81 4.35 -9.16
N HIS A 16 21.94 4.82 -8.60
CA HIS A 16 22.20 4.73 -7.16
C HIS A 16 21.26 5.61 -6.35
N CYS A 17 20.92 6.81 -6.81
CA CYS A 17 19.95 7.67 -6.13
C CYS A 17 18.54 7.07 -6.18
N GLY A 18 18.13 6.53 -7.35
CA GLY A 18 16.86 5.83 -7.53
C GLY A 18 16.77 4.55 -6.70
N ALA A 19 17.83 3.74 -6.66
CA ALA A 19 17.89 2.51 -5.88
C ALA A 19 17.92 2.77 -4.38
N ALA A 20 18.68 3.77 -3.91
CA ALA A 20 18.71 4.15 -2.50
C ALA A 20 17.32 4.63 -2.03
N ASN A 21 16.64 5.45 -2.82
CA ASN A 21 15.29 5.93 -2.50
C ASN A 21 14.25 4.81 -2.58
N ARG A 22 14.41 3.86 -3.52
CA ARG A 22 13.57 2.66 -3.62
C ARG A 22 13.67 1.79 -2.37
N ASN A 23 14.88 1.61 -1.87
CA ASN A 23 15.12 0.83 -0.65
C ASN A 23 14.55 1.55 0.58
N GLN A 24 14.68 2.88 0.68
CA GLN A 24 14.20 3.63 1.83
C GLN A 24 12.67 3.62 1.98
N ILE A 25 11.92 3.73 0.88
CA ILE A 25 10.45 3.65 0.93
C ILE A 25 9.99 2.23 1.27
N LEU A 26 10.64 1.21 0.70
CA LEU A 26 10.33 -0.19 1.02
C LEU A 26 10.64 -0.53 2.48
N GLU A 27 11.73 0.00 3.02
CA GLU A 27 12.10 -0.17 4.41
C GLU A 27 11.10 0.52 5.34
N GLY A 28 10.67 1.75 5.00
CA GLY A 28 9.59 2.43 5.73
C GLY A 28 8.26 1.66 5.72
N LEU A 29 7.89 1.06 4.57
CA LEU A 29 6.70 0.22 4.46
C LEU A 29 6.81 -1.03 5.33
N ARG A 30 7.97 -1.69 5.40
CA ARG A 30 8.18 -2.92 6.20
C ARG A 30 8.00 -2.74 7.70
N VAL A 31 8.23 -1.53 8.22
CA VAL A 31 8.11 -1.22 9.66
C VAL A 31 6.66 -0.85 10.04
N CYS A 32 5.77 -0.69 9.05
CA CYS A 32 4.37 -0.34 9.32
C CYS A 32 3.63 -1.51 9.97
N SER A 33 2.98 -1.24 11.10
CA SER A 33 2.18 -2.24 11.84
C SER A 33 0.67 -2.13 11.61
N ASN A 34 0.22 -1.08 10.93
CA ASN A 34 -1.19 -0.85 10.64
C ASN A 34 -1.37 -0.07 9.32
N GLU A 35 -2.64 0.05 8.92
CA GLU A 35 -3.06 0.66 7.65
C GLU A 35 -2.72 2.16 7.60
N ASP A 36 -2.95 2.87 8.71
CA ASP A 36 -2.68 4.31 8.82
C ASP A 36 -1.21 4.63 8.59
N GLN A 37 -0.29 3.84 9.15
CA GLN A 37 1.15 4.00 8.95
C GLN A 37 1.55 3.77 7.48
N VAL A 38 0.94 2.80 6.80
CA VAL A 38 1.16 2.59 5.36
C VAL A 38 0.70 3.80 4.56
N PHE A 39 -0.49 4.34 4.85
CA PHE A 39 -1.00 5.55 4.19
C PHE A 39 -0.12 6.78 4.46
N ASP A 40 0.44 6.89 5.67
CA ASP A 40 1.38 7.94 6.04
C ASP A 40 2.67 7.88 5.19
N VAL A 41 3.26 6.69 5.04
CA VAL A 41 4.47 6.51 4.21
C VAL A 41 4.17 6.82 2.73
N VAL A 42 3.04 6.34 2.21
CA VAL A 42 2.60 6.58 0.83
C VAL A 42 2.35 8.08 0.59
N SER A 43 1.69 8.76 1.53
CA SER A 43 1.33 10.17 1.38
C SER A 43 2.53 11.10 1.40
N ARG A 44 3.54 10.80 2.23
CA ARG A 44 4.81 11.54 2.30
C ARG A 44 5.69 11.34 1.07
N ASN A 45 5.51 10.23 0.35
CA ASN A 45 6.38 9.84 -0.76
C ASN A 45 5.71 9.89 -2.14
N LYS A 46 4.52 10.49 -2.27
CA LYS A 46 3.70 10.50 -3.51
C LYS A 46 4.48 10.75 -4.81
N ALA A 47 5.39 11.74 -4.82
CA ALA A 47 6.17 12.10 -6.01
C ALA A 47 7.29 11.10 -6.37
N LYS A 48 7.61 10.16 -5.46
CA LYS A 48 8.73 9.21 -5.56
C LYS A 48 8.29 7.75 -5.52
N LEU A 49 6.98 7.49 -5.50
CA LEU A 49 6.43 6.13 -5.52
C LEU A 49 6.65 5.50 -6.89
N THR A 50 7.10 4.25 -6.87
CA THR A 50 7.18 3.39 -8.05
C THR A 50 6.07 2.35 -7.98
N VAL A 51 5.80 1.67 -9.10
CA VAL A 51 4.82 0.58 -9.16
C VAL A 51 5.10 -0.50 -8.10
N ASP A 52 6.38 -0.81 -7.86
CA ASP A 52 6.78 -1.80 -6.86
C ASP A 52 6.44 -1.37 -5.43
N HIS A 53 6.58 -0.07 -5.12
CA HIS A 53 6.17 0.47 -3.81
C HIS A 53 4.66 0.37 -3.61
N VAL A 54 3.89 0.72 -4.65
CA VAL A 54 2.43 0.65 -4.60
C VAL A 54 1.96 -0.79 -4.46
N SER A 55 2.54 -1.71 -5.23
CA SER A 55 2.23 -3.14 -5.14
C SER A 55 2.50 -3.70 -3.74
N CYS A 56 3.64 -3.31 -3.13
CA CYS A 56 3.97 -3.70 -1.77
C CYS A 56 2.98 -3.12 -0.75
N ALA A 57 2.66 -1.83 -0.82
CA ALA A 57 1.71 -1.18 0.08
C ALA A 57 0.31 -1.81 -0.03
N VAL A 58 -0.20 -2.05 -1.24
CA VAL A 58 -1.50 -2.72 -1.46
C VAL A 58 -1.52 -4.12 -0.87
N ARG A 59 -0.43 -4.90 -1.03
CA ARG A 59 -0.33 -6.23 -0.43
C ARG A 59 -0.37 -6.17 1.10
N MET A 60 0.30 -5.22 1.72
CA MET A 60 0.30 -5.05 3.18
C MET A 60 -1.08 -4.65 3.69
N LEU A 61 -1.74 -3.68 3.04
CA LEU A 61 -3.11 -3.28 3.38
C LEU A 61 -4.07 -4.47 3.29
N TRP A 62 -3.94 -5.28 2.23
CA TRP A 62 -4.74 -6.49 2.09
C TRP A 62 -4.49 -7.50 3.22
N GLN A 63 -3.25 -7.62 3.69
CA GLN A 63 -2.90 -8.48 4.81
C GLN A 63 -3.51 -7.98 6.13
N PHE A 64 -3.45 -6.67 6.40
CA PHE A 64 -4.09 -6.09 7.58
C PHE A 64 -5.60 -6.27 7.60
N GLN A 65 -6.25 -6.15 6.44
CA GLN A 65 -7.69 -6.44 6.31
C GLN A 65 -8.00 -7.91 6.62
N LYS A 66 -7.18 -8.85 6.15
CA LYS A 66 -7.33 -10.28 6.48
C LYS A 66 -7.09 -10.60 7.95
N GLU A 67 -6.16 -9.91 8.60
CA GLU A 67 -5.83 -10.08 10.02
C GLU A 67 -6.83 -9.39 10.95
N ARG A 68 -7.76 -8.59 10.41
CA ARG A 68 -8.92 -8.04 11.13
C ARG A 68 -10.23 -8.72 10.73
N PRO A 69 -10.34 -10.07 10.80
CA PRO A 69 -11.54 -10.78 10.40
C PRO A 69 -12.73 -10.43 11.30
N GLU A 70 -12.51 -9.92 12.51
CA GLU A 70 -13.58 -9.50 13.42
C GLU A 70 -14.40 -8.34 12.87
N LEU A 71 -13.77 -7.40 12.16
CA LEU A 71 -14.47 -6.24 11.57
C LEU A 71 -15.31 -6.68 10.36
N LEU A 72 -14.75 -7.57 9.54
CA LEU A 72 -15.47 -8.22 8.43
C LEU A 72 -16.63 -9.09 8.94
N ARG A 73 -16.39 -9.90 9.99
CA ARG A 73 -17.44 -10.69 10.65
C ARG A 73 -18.55 -9.81 11.21
N THR A 74 -18.21 -8.68 11.83
CA THR A 74 -19.20 -7.76 12.40
C THR A 74 -20.07 -7.14 11.30
N ILE A 75 -19.47 -6.76 10.16
CA ILE A 75 -20.23 -6.25 9.01
C ILE A 75 -21.16 -7.33 8.46
N ASP A 76 -20.67 -8.55 8.26
CA ASP A 76 -21.49 -9.65 7.72
C ASP A 76 -22.61 -10.06 8.69
N LEU A 77 -22.32 -10.15 10.00
CA LEU A 77 -23.31 -10.37 11.05
C LEU A 77 -24.38 -9.27 11.05
N THR A 78 -23.97 -8.01 10.95
CA THR A 78 -24.88 -6.86 10.94
C THR A 78 -25.78 -6.89 9.71
N LYS A 79 -25.25 -7.23 8.54
CA LYS A 79 -26.03 -7.38 7.29
C LYS A 79 -27.05 -8.51 7.36
N THR A 80 -26.75 -9.59 8.07
CA THR A 80 -27.69 -10.70 8.28
C THR A 80 -28.72 -10.44 9.37
N HIS A 81 -28.59 -9.34 10.12
CA HIS A 81 -29.49 -9.04 11.24
C HIS A 81 -30.90 -8.67 10.74
N PRO A 82 -31.98 -9.25 11.29
CA PRO A 82 -33.35 -9.00 10.82
C PRO A 82 -33.74 -7.52 10.81
N GLN A 83 -33.31 -6.75 11.81
CA GLN A 83 -33.59 -5.32 11.87
C GLN A 83 -32.88 -4.52 10.78
N PHE A 84 -31.69 -4.96 10.36
CA PHE A 84 -30.95 -4.32 9.26
C PHE A 84 -31.66 -4.58 7.93
N LEU A 85 -32.13 -5.80 7.70
CA LEU A 85 -32.94 -6.15 6.52
C LEU A 85 -34.24 -5.35 6.47
N THR A 86 -34.93 -5.20 7.61
CA THR A 86 -36.11 -4.33 7.70
C THR A 86 -35.75 -2.88 7.36
N LEU A 87 -34.62 -2.37 7.86
CA LEU A 87 -34.13 -1.02 7.55
C LEU A 87 -33.86 -0.83 6.05
N GLN A 88 -33.25 -1.83 5.40
CA GLN A 88 -32.99 -1.82 3.97
C GLN A 88 -34.28 -1.77 3.16
N VAL A 89 -35.26 -2.63 3.49
CA VAL A 89 -36.58 -2.63 2.84
C VAL A 89 -37.28 -1.28 3.02
N LEU A 90 -37.24 -0.70 4.22
CA LEU A 90 -37.83 0.62 4.47
C LEU A 90 -37.14 1.74 3.70
N ALA A 91 -35.83 1.65 3.49
CA ALA A 91 -35.07 2.61 2.70
C ALA A 91 -35.35 2.47 1.19
N GLU A 92 -35.53 1.24 0.68
CA GLU A 92 -35.86 0.98 -0.73
C GLU A 92 -37.29 1.40 -1.12
N ASN A 93 -38.20 1.48 -0.14
CA ASN A 93 -39.62 1.82 -0.35
C ASN A 93 -39.97 3.29 -0.03
N LYS A 94 -38.97 4.14 0.22
CA LYS A 94 -39.13 5.60 0.42
C LYS A 94 -38.52 6.38 -0.73
#